data_AF-A0A3R7WZR1-F1
#
_entry.id   AF-A0A3R7WZR1-F1
#
_cell.length_a   1.000
_cell.length_b   1.000
_cell.length_c   1.000
_cell.angle_alpha   90.00
_cell.angle_beta   90.00
_cell.angle_gamma   90.00
#
_symmetry.space_group_name_H-M   'P 1'
#
loop_
_entity.id
_entity.type
_entity.pdbx_description
1 polymer ?
#
loop_
_entity_poly.entity_id
_entity_poly.type
_entity_poly.pdbx_seq_one_letter_code
_entity_poly.pdbx_strand_id
1 'polypeptide(L)'
;MTDVFEDINKFATACDQEPSKENYDMYLNLIREEMDELEVAIKENDRVEQLDALIDILVVTLGAIRAGDFKGKSAWKEVMKTNFAKINTETGKVIKREDGKVLKPKGWEAPKLKQFI
;
A
#
# COMPACT_ATOMS: atom_id res chain seq x y z
N MET A 1 12.26 7.13 -12.22
CA MET A 1 11.39 6.28 -11.38
C MET A 1 10.03 6.92 -11.42
N THR A 2 8.98 6.16 -11.76
CA THR A 2 7.63 6.72 -11.85
C THR A 2 7.06 7.00 -10.47
N ASP A 3 6.11 7.94 -10.37
CA ASP A 3 5.36 8.19 -9.15
C ASP A 3 4.02 7.47 -9.25
N VAL A 4 3.91 6.35 -8.54
CA VAL A 4 2.74 5.46 -8.59
C VAL A 4 1.43 6.18 -8.25
N PHE A 5 1.47 7.25 -7.44
CA PHE A 5 0.27 8.02 -7.13
C PHE A 5 -0.17 8.90 -8.31
N GLU A 6 0.79 9.45 -9.07
CA GLU A 6 0.50 10.24 -10.27
C GLU A 6 0.05 9.34 -11.43
N ASP A 7 0.63 8.15 -11.55
CA ASP A 7 0.23 7.16 -12.57
C ASP A 7 -1.23 6.76 -12.39
N ILE A 8 -1.64 6.45 -11.16
CA ILE A 8 -3.03 6.09 -10.84
C ILE A 8 -3.95 7.29 -10.99
N ASN A 9 -3.50 8.50 -10.65
CA ASN A 9 -4.29 9.70 -10.91
C ASN A 9 -4.56 9.91 -12.40
N LYS A 10 -3.54 9.74 -13.24
CA LYS A 10 -3.67 9.82 -14.69
C LYS A 10 -4.64 8.75 -15.23
N PHE A 11 -4.50 7.50 -14.79
CA PHE A 11 -5.34 6.41 -15.28
C PHE A 11 -6.80 6.58 -14.86
N ALA A 12 -7.06 6.86 -13.57
CA ALA A 12 -8.43 7.08 -13.07
C ALA A 12 -9.11 8.29 -13.74
N THR A 13 -8.35 9.34 -14.07
CA THR A 13 -8.87 10.47 -14.86
C THR A 13 -9.28 10.02 -16.26
N ALA A 14 -8.51 9.15 -16.91
CA ALA A 14 -8.88 8.58 -18.22
C ALA A 14 -10.08 7.62 -18.15
N CYS A 15 -10.38 7.07 -16.97
CA CYS A 15 -11.54 6.23 -16.70
C CYS A 15 -12.79 7.03 -16.26
N ASP A 16 -12.73 8.36 -16.22
CA ASP A 16 -13.79 9.23 -15.67
C ASP A 16 -14.20 8.86 -14.22
N GLN A 17 -13.26 8.31 -13.44
CA GLN A 17 -13.49 7.88 -12.07
C GLN A 17 -13.08 8.98 -11.09
N GLU A 18 -13.99 9.90 -10.78
CA GLU A 18 -13.77 10.91 -9.73
C GLU A 18 -13.77 10.29 -8.32
N PRO A 19 -13.11 10.91 -7.32
CA PRO A 19 -13.25 10.49 -5.93
C PRO A 19 -14.71 10.50 -5.47
N SER A 20 -15.19 9.34 -5.00
CA SER A 20 -16.56 9.15 -4.53
C SER A 20 -16.64 7.93 -3.62
N LYS A 21 -17.71 7.85 -2.82
CA LYS A 21 -17.96 6.68 -1.98
C LYS A 21 -18.17 5.43 -2.84
N GLU A 22 -18.86 5.56 -3.96
CA GLU A 22 -19.16 4.48 -4.88
C GLU A 22 -17.87 3.91 -5.50
N ASN A 23 -16.98 4.78 -5.97
CA ASN A 23 -15.68 4.35 -6.53
C ASN A 23 -14.77 3.79 -5.43
N TYR A 24 -14.80 4.36 -4.22
CA TYR A 24 -14.04 3.81 -3.09
C TYR A 24 -14.51 2.39 -2.73
N ASP A 25 -15.82 2.18 -2.60
CA ASP A 25 -16.40 0.86 -2.32
C ASP A 25 -16.09 -0.15 -3.44
N MET A 26 -16.13 0.28 -4.72
CA MET A 26 -15.72 -0.53 -5.86
C MET A 26 -14.25 -0.98 -5.73
N TYR A 27 -13.31 -0.08 -5.47
CA TYR A 27 -11.90 -0.45 -5.30
C TYR A 27 -11.66 -1.36 -4.08
N LEU A 28 -12.44 -1.21 -3.01
CA LEU A 28 -12.39 -2.15 -1.87
C LEU A 28 -12.85 -3.56 -2.26
N ASN A 29 -13.76 -3.70 -3.22
CA ASN A 29 -14.14 -5.01 -3.77
C ASN A 29 -13.03 -5.56 -4.67
N LEU A 30 -12.46 -4.73 -5.56
CA LEU A 30 -11.33 -5.14 -6.41
C LEU A 30 -10.15 -5.65 -5.57
N ILE A 31 -9.81 -4.98 -4.46
CA ILE A 31 -8.76 -5.48 -3.53
C ILE A 31 -9.04 -6.91 -3.06
N ARG A 32 -10.30 -7.31 -2.85
CA ARG A 32 -10.63 -8.68 -2.44
C ARG A 32 -10.47 -9.64 -3.62
N GLU A 33 -10.88 -9.23 -4.80
CA GLU A 33 -10.72 -10.01 -6.04
C GLU A 33 -9.24 -10.29 -6.32
N GLU A 34 -8.36 -9.27 -6.30
CA GLU A 34 -6.93 -9.45 -6.54
C GLU A 34 -6.23 -10.33 -5.48
N MET A 35 -6.75 -10.33 -4.25
CA MET A 35 -6.25 -11.23 -3.20
C MET A 35 -6.62 -12.69 -3.48
N ASP A 36 -7.84 -12.96 -3.95
CA ASP A 36 -8.27 -14.31 -4.34
C ASP A 36 -7.43 -14.82 -5.53
N GLU A 37 -7.13 -13.95 -6.50
CA GLU A 37 -6.25 -14.27 -7.64
C GLU A 37 -4.82 -14.62 -7.19
N LEU A 38 -4.26 -13.84 -6.27
CA LEU A 38 -2.96 -14.15 -5.68
C LEU A 38 -2.95 -15.51 -4.97
N GLU A 39 -4.01 -15.86 -4.24
CA GLU A 39 -4.13 -17.16 -3.57
C GLU A 39 -4.15 -18.32 -4.58
N VAL A 40 -4.87 -18.17 -5.70
CA VAL A 40 -4.89 -19.15 -6.79
C VAL A 40 -3.50 -19.30 -7.40
N ALA A 41 -2.84 -18.19 -7.75
CA ALA A 41 -1.51 -18.21 -8.36
C ALA A 41 -0.44 -18.84 -7.44
N ILE A 42 -0.55 -18.65 -6.11
CA ILE A 42 0.30 -19.32 -5.13
C ILE A 42 0.05 -20.83 -5.12
N LYS A 43 -1.22 -21.25 -5.09
CA LYS A 43 -1.62 -22.66 -5.08
C LYS A 43 -1.15 -23.40 -6.32
N GLU A 44 -1.15 -22.73 -7.47
CA GLU A 44 -0.70 -23.28 -8.74
C GLU A 44 0.82 -23.17 -8.94
N ASN A 45 1.52 -22.48 -8.01
CA ASN A 45 2.95 -22.18 -8.10
C ASN A 45 3.31 -21.43 -9.40
N ASP A 46 2.38 -20.63 -9.92
CA ASP A 46 2.61 -19.77 -11.08
C ASP A 46 3.27 -18.47 -10.65
N ARG A 47 4.56 -18.34 -10.97
CA ARG A 47 5.37 -17.19 -10.57
C ARG A 47 5.07 -15.92 -11.36
N VAL A 48 4.51 -16.04 -12.56
CA VAL A 48 4.16 -14.89 -13.40
C VAL A 48 2.85 -14.31 -12.89
N GLU A 49 1.84 -15.15 -12.71
CA GLU A 49 0.53 -14.71 -12.17
C GLU A 49 0.66 -14.20 -10.72
N GLN A 50 1.56 -14.77 -9.91
CA GLN A 50 1.88 -14.20 -8.59
C GLN A 50 2.42 -12.77 -8.69
N LEU A 51 3.28 -12.49 -9.68
CA LEU A 51 3.82 -11.15 -9.86
C LEU A 51 2.72 -10.19 -10.35
N ASP A 52 1.87 -10.65 -11.27
CA ASP A 52 0.76 -9.88 -11.83
C ASP A 52 -0.21 -9.45 -10.72
N ALA A 53 -0.77 -10.42 -9.99
CA ALA A 53 -1.69 -10.16 -8.87
C ALA A 53 -1.06 -9.28 -7.78
N LEU A 54 0.24 -9.42 -7.50
CA LEU A 54 0.93 -8.52 -6.55
C LEU A 54 1.01 -7.07 -7.04
N ILE A 55 1.19 -6.86 -8.35
CA ILE A 55 1.19 -5.52 -8.94
C ILE A 55 -0.24 -4.98 -9.01
N ASP A 56 -1.23 -5.80 -9.33
CA ASP A 56 -2.62 -5.38 -9.38
C ASP A 56 -3.16 -5.00 -8.00
N ILE A 57 -2.80 -5.73 -6.94
CA ILE A 57 -3.05 -5.32 -5.55
C ILE A 57 -2.53 -3.89 -5.30
N LEU A 58 -1.34 -3.53 -5.80
CA LEU A 58 -0.83 -2.16 -5.67
C LEU A 58 -1.71 -1.17 -6.45
N VAL A 59 -2.07 -1.49 -7.69
CA VAL A 59 -2.91 -0.66 -8.56
C VAL A 59 -4.27 -0.39 -7.92
N VAL A 60 -4.99 -1.43 -7.49
CA VAL A 60 -6.33 -1.30 -6.89
C VAL A 60 -6.27 -0.65 -5.51
N THR A 61 -5.20 -0.88 -4.74
CA THR A 61 -4.98 -0.20 -3.45
C THR A 61 -4.75 1.31 -3.64
N LEU A 62 -3.92 1.69 -4.61
CA LEU A 62 -3.70 3.10 -4.95
C LEU A 62 -4.98 3.74 -5.52
N GLY A 63 -5.77 2.97 -6.28
CA GLY A 63 -7.11 3.36 -6.73
C GLY A 63 -8.03 3.67 -5.56
N ALA A 64 -8.10 2.79 -4.56
CA ALA A 64 -8.85 3.04 -3.32
C ALA A 64 -8.35 4.29 -2.58
N ILE A 65 -7.03 4.48 -2.51
CA ILE A 65 -6.45 5.67 -1.86
C ILE A 65 -6.92 6.96 -2.54
N ARG A 66 -6.89 6.98 -3.88
CA ARG A 66 -7.35 8.13 -4.66
C ARG A 66 -8.87 8.32 -4.56
N ALA A 67 -9.65 7.26 -4.70
CA ALA A 67 -11.10 7.32 -4.69
C ALA A 67 -11.65 7.77 -3.33
N GLY A 68 -10.94 7.48 -2.23
CA GLY A 68 -11.24 7.97 -0.89
C GLY A 68 -10.74 9.39 -0.58
N ASP A 69 -10.24 10.13 -1.57
CA ASP A 69 -9.67 11.49 -1.44
C ASP A 69 -8.53 11.59 -0.41
N PHE A 70 -7.81 10.50 -0.18
CA PHE A 70 -6.70 10.49 0.76
C PHE A 70 -5.44 11.08 0.13
N LYS A 71 -4.66 11.82 0.94
CA LYS A 71 -3.35 12.36 0.53
C LYS A 71 -2.28 11.27 0.54
N GLY A 72 -2.44 10.26 -0.34
CA GLY A 72 -1.67 9.01 -0.37
C GLY A 72 -0.16 9.19 -0.35
N LYS A 73 0.37 10.06 -1.22
CA LYS A 73 1.82 10.37 -1.28
C LYS A 73 2.38 10.91 0.03
N SER A 74 1.60 11.73 0.74
CA SER A 74 2.00 12.29 2.04
C SER A 74 1.87 11.26 3.16
N ALA A 75 0.80 10.45 3.14
CA ALA A 75 0.62 9.33 4.07
C ALA A 75 1.75 8.30 3.93
N TRP A 76 2.14 7.95 2.70
CA TRP A 76 3.26 7.06 2.42
C TRP A 76 4.57 7.59 3.02
N LYS A 77 4.88 8.86 2.79
CA LYS A 77 6.08 9.51 3.36
C LYS A 77 6.10 9.44 4.88
N GLU A 78 4.98 9.70 5.54
CA GLU A 78 4.87 9.62 7.00
C GLU A 78 5.02 8.20 7.52
N VAL A 79 4.35 7.21 6.90
CA VAL A 79 4.48 5.80 7.28
C VAL A 79 5.92 5.33 7.11
N MET A 80 6.55 5.64 5.97
CA MET A 80 7.92 5.23 5.71
C MET A 80 8.93 5.91 6.64
N LYS A 81 8.73 7.19 6.98
CA LYS A 81 9.51 7.88 8.00
C LYS A 81 9.47 7.13 9.33
N THR A 82 8.28 6.74 9.80
CA THR A 82 8.17 5.98 11.06
C THR A 82 8.69 4.54 10.94
N ASN A 83 8.62 3.92 9.76
CA ASN A 83 9.23 2.61 9.54
C ASN A 83 10.76 2.68 9.57
N PHE A 84 11.37 3.68 8.94
CA PHE A 84 12.82 3.89 8.98
C PHE A 84 13.33 4.26 10.38
N ALA A 85 12.52 4.94 11.19
CA ALA A 85 12.83 5.18 12.60
C ALA A 85 12.93 3.88 13.44
N LYS A 86 12.53 2.71 12.90
CA LYS A 86 12.73 1.41 13.55
C LYS A 86 14.12 0.82 13.26
N ILE A 87 14.86 1.37 12.31
CA ILE A 87 16.22 0.94 11.97
C ILE A 87 17.16 1.47 13.03
N ASN A 88 17.89 0.56 13.70
CA ASN A 88 18.94 0.93 14.62
C ASN A 88 20.12 1.52 13.81
N THR A 89 20.54 2.73 14.18
CA THR A 89 21.55 3.50 13.43
C THR A 89 22.96 2.94 13.55
N GLU A 90 23.26 2.14 14.57
CA GLU A 90 24.57 1.52 14.77
C GLU A 90 24.73 0.24 13.95
N THR A 91 23.65 -0.55 13.86
CA THR A 91 23.67 -1.87 13.21
C THR A 91 23.12 -1.86 11.78
N GLY A 92 22.36 -0.82 11.41
CA GLY A 92 21.63 -0.77 10.14
C GLY A 92 20.46 -1.77 10.06
N LYS A 93 20.08 -2.41 11.18
CA LYS A 93 19.05 -3.45 11.23
C LYS A 93 17.88 -3.03 12.11
N VAL A 94 16.72 -3.64 11.87
CA VAL A 94 15.57 -3.55 12.77
C VAL A 94 15.62 -4.65 13.82
N ILE A 95 14.99 -4.42 14.97
CA ILE A 95 14.77 -5.46 15.98
C ILE A 95 13.53 -6.27 15.57
N LYS A 96 13.63 -7.61 15.60
CA LYS A 96 12.51 -8.50 15.26
C LYS A 96 12.23 -9.46 16.41
N ARG A 97 10.98 -9.89 16.54
CA ARG A 97 10.60 -11.07 17.34
C ARG A 97 10.95 -12.36 16.59
N GLU A 98 10.81 -13.49 17.26
CA GLU A 98 11.02 -14.83 16.69
C GLU A 98 10.14 -15.14 15.47
N ASP A 99 8.92 -14.58 15.43
CA ASP A 99 8.00 -14.70 14.29
C ASP A 99 8.35 -13.76 13.10
N GLY A 100 9.48 -13.06 13.18
CA GLY A 100 9.93 -12.10 12.17
C GLY A 100 9.27 -10.72 12.26
N LYS A 101 8.30 -10.50 13.17
CA LYS A 101 7.65 -9.20 13.33
C LYS A 101 8.63 -8.13 13.77
N VAL A 102 8.67 -7.01 13.03
CA VAL A 102 9.48 -5.84 13.38
C VAL A 102 8.94 -5.17 14.64
N LEU A 103 9.82 -4.96 15.61
CA LEU A 103 9.52 -4.29 16.87
C LEU A 103 9.75 -2.77 16.79
N LYS A 104 9.08 -2.05 17.69
CA LYS A 104 9.24 -0.60 17.86
C LYS A 104 10.35 -0.34 18.88
N PRO A 105 11.36 0.49 18.57
CA PRO A 105 12.37 0.86 19.55
C PRO A 105 11.81 1.79 20.63
N LYS A 106 12.56 2.00 21.71
CA LYS A 106 12.21 2.95 22.78
C LYS A 106 12.11 4.36 22.18
N GLY A 107 11.04 5.09 22.54
CA GLY A 107 10.81 6.46 22.07
C GLY A 107 10.25 6.57 20.64
N TRP A 108 9.90 5.45 20.00
CA TRP A 108 9.26 5.46 18.68
C TRP A 108 7.84 6.04 18.73
N GLU A 109 7.50 6.90 17.77
CA GLU A 109 6.15 7.46 17.60
C GLU A 109 5.41 6.82 16.42
N ALA A 110 4.08 6.65 16.56
CA ALA A 110 3.21 6.18 15.49
C ALA A 110 3.01 7.25 14.40
N PRO A 111 2.78 6.84 13.13
CA PRO A 111 2.55 7.77 12.04
C PRO A 111 1.29 8.60 12.27
N LYS A 112 1.38 9.92 12.06
CA LYS A 112 0.29 10.87 12.31
C LYS A 112 -0.57 11.04 11.06
N LEU A 113 -1.45 10.07 10.79
CA LEU A 113 -2.20 10.00 9.54
C LEU A 113 -3.44 10.89 9.45
N LYS A 114 -3.98 11.37 10.58
CA LYS A 114 -5.21 12.19 10.61
C LYS A 114 -5.17 13.43 9.69
N GLN A 115 -3.98 13.96 9.43
CA GLN A 115 -3.77 15.14 8.58
C GLN A 115 -3.85 14.85 7.06
N PHE A 116 -3.95 13.58 6.67
CA PHE A 116 -3.97 13.11 5.27
C PHE A 116 -5.32 12.52 4.85
N ILE A 117 -6.31 12.63 5.72
CA ILE A 117 -7.72 12.33 5.48
C ILE A 117 -8.41 13.63 5.11
#